data_AF-C9ZH22-F1
#
_entry.id   AF-C9ZH22-F1
#
_cell.length_a   1.000
_cell.length_b   1.000
_cell.length_c   1.000
_cell.angle_alpha   90.00
_cell.angle_beta   90.00
_cell.angle_gamma   90.00
#
_symmetry.space_group_name_H-M   'P 1'
#
loop_
_entity.id
_entity.type
_entity.pdbx_description
1 polymer ?
#
loop_
_entity_poly.entity_id
_entity_poly.type
_entity_poly.pdbx_seq_one_letter_code
_entity_poly.pdbx_strand_id
1 'polypeptide(L)'
;MASALAGVTLTLVGNAYLERGKWQRTRHTDQEARSLQAYADLLQAVTDIARTLRQTAEQFGEGHSVEMQEVVTAIDSHIAQVRRHGTMVRLVGPRSAFGPVKSLEDQIAPLYRLLVAVERSGDGTLLVEPARQLMRIRDEITDHLRRASGLS
;
A
#
# COMPACT_ATOMS: atom_id res chain seq x y z
N MET A 1 51.39 22.77 -26.68
CA MET A 1 50.94 22.36 -25.32
C MET A 1 49.41 22.24 -25.26
N ALA A 2 48.80 21.36 -26.07
CA ALA A 2 47.33 21.21 -26.15
C ALA A 2 46.84 19.79 -25.80
N SER A 3 47.72 18.79 -25.67
CA SER A 3 47.32 17.40 -25.41
C SER A 3 47.15 17.04 -23.93
N ALA A 4 47.79 17.77 -23.00
CA ALA A 4 47.65 17.51 -21.56
C ALA A 4 46.28 17.96 -21.00
N LEU A 5 45.74 19.07 -21.52
CA LEU A 5 44.40 19.55 -21.16
C LEU A 5 43.29 18.61 -21.64
N ALA A 6 43.41 18.10 -22.88
CA ALA A 6 42.43 17.17 -23.45
C ALA A 6 42.32 15.85 -22.64
N GLY A 7 43.46 15.31 -22.18
CA GLY A 7 43.50 14.11 -21.34
C GLY A 7 42.81 14.30 -19.98
N VAL A 8 43.05 15.44 -19.31
CA VAL A 8 42.43 15.74 -18.00
C VAL A 8 40.91 15.94 -18.12
N THR A 9 40.43 16.60 -19.17
CA THR A 9 38.98 16.73 -19.42
C THR A 9 38.31 15.39 -19.72
N LEU A 10 38.94 14.48 -20.48
CA LEU A 10 38.36 13.15 -20.76
C LEU A 10 38.25 12.30 -19.49
N THR A 11 39.22 12.38 -18.58
CA THR A 11 39.18 11.68 -17.29
C THR A 11 38.13 12.28 -16.34
N LEU A 12 37.98 13.60 -16.30
CA LEU A 12 36.95 14.27 -15.47
C LEU A 12 35.53 13.97 -15.96
N VAL A 13 35.30 13.99 -17.28
CA VAL A 13 33.99 13.64 -17.87
C VAL A 13 33.69 12.15 -17.70
N GLY A 14 34.70 11.29 -17.88
CA GLY A 14 34.58 9.85 -17.63
C GLY A 14 34.24 9.52 -16.17
N ASN A 15 34.90 10.18 -15.21
CA ASN A 15 34.58 10.04 -13.79
C ASN A 15 33.20 10.59 -13.46
N ALA A 16 32.81 11.75 -14.00
CA ALA A 16 31.47 12.31 -13.79
C ALA A 16 30.36 11.42 -14.37
N TYR A 17 30.61 10.73 -15.48
CA TYR A 17 29.66 9.78 -16.08
C TYR A 17 29.54 8.48 -15.27
N LEU A 18 30.67 7.94 -14.79
CA LEU A 18 30.69 6.76 -13.93
C LEU A 18 30.07 7.04 -12.55
N GLU A 19 30.36 8.21 -11.98
CA GLU A 19 29.65 8.75 -10.82
C GLU A 19 28.16 8.83 -11.14
N ARG A 20 27.72 9.50 -12.20
CA ARG A 20 26.31 9.60 -12.58
C ARG A 20 25.62 8.23 -12.67
N GLY A 21 26.28 7.21 -13.20
CA GLY A 21 25.78 5.84 -13.24
C GLY A 21 25.74 5.13 -11.87
N LYS A 22 26.65 5.45 -10.94
CA LYS A 22 26.57 5.00 -9.54
C LYS A 22 25.43 5.72 -8.81
N TRP A 23 25.33 7.04 -8.95
CA TRP A 23 24.27 7.86 -8.38
C TRP A 23 22.88 7.45 -8.91
N GLN A 24 22.76 7.12 -10.19
CA GLN A 24 21.53 6.59 -10.77
C GLN A 24 21.18 5.22 -10.22
N ARG A 25 22.16 4.31 -10.06
CA ARG A 25 21.93 3.00 -9.44
C ARG A 25 21.54 3.12 -7.96
N THR A 26 22.22 3.96 -7.19
CA THR A 26 21.89 4.22 -5.77
C THR A 26 20.50 4.86 -5.63
N ARG A 27 20.17 5.84 -6.48
CA ARG A 27 18.82 6.42 -6.50
C ARG A 27 17.76 5.41 -6.93
N HIS A 28 18.08 4.51 -7.85
CA HIS A 28 17.19 3.43 -8.26
C HIS A 28 16.91 2.48 -7.10
N THR A 29 17.95 2.04 -6.38
CA THR A 29 17.79 1.17 -5.20
C THR A 29 17.04 1.85 -4.06
N ASP A 30 17.29 3.14 -3.82
CA ASP A 30 16.56 3.91 -2.79
C ASP A 30 15.08 4.08 -3.17
N GLN A 31 14.79 4.29 -4.45
CA GLN A 31 13.43 4.42 -4.96
C GLN A 31 12.69 3.08 -4.93
N GLU A 32 13.36 1.97 -5.27
CA GLU A 32 12.83 0.62 -5.14
C GLU A 32 12.51 0.28 -3.68
N ALA A 33 13.44 0.56 -2.76
CA ALA A 33 13.23 0.34 -1.33
C ALA A 33 12.04 1.16 -0.80
N ARG A 34 11.93 2.44 -1.17
CA ARG A 34 10.79 3.30 -0.80
C ARG A 34 9.48 2.81 -1.40
N SER A 35 9.51 2.32 -2.63
CA SER A 35 8.34 1.72 -3.28
C SER A 35 7.88 0.48 -2.51
N LEU A 36 8.79 -0.45 -2.23
CA LEU A 36 8.49 -1.67 -1.48
C LEU A 36 7.94 -1.37 -0.08
N GLN A 37 8.53 -0.42 0.63
CA GLN A 37 8.02 0.02 1.93
C GLN A 37 6.61 0.61 1.81
N ALA A 38 6.36 1.47 0.82
CA ALA A 38 5.05 2.06 0.61
C ALA A 38 3.97 0.99 0.31
N TYR A 39 4.32 -0.05 -0.46
CA TYR A 39 3.42 -1.19 -0.66
C TYR A 39 3.22 -1.99 0.62
N ALA A 40 4.28 -2.29 1.38
CA ALA A 40 4.16 -3.02 2.64
C ALA A 40 3.24 -2.29 3.63
N ASP A 41 3.42 -0.98 3.79
CA ASP A 41 2.58 -0.15 4.66
C ASP A 41 1.12 -0.11 4.18
N LEU A 42 0.90 -0.04 2.85
CA LEU A 42 -0.45 -0.10 2.27
C LEU A 42 -1.14 -1.44 2.57
N LEU A 43 -0.45 -2.55 2.34
CA LEU A 43 -0.97 -3.90 2.57
C LEU A 43 -1.24 -4.16 4.06
N GLN A 44 -0.41 -3.58 4.94
CA GLN A 44 -0.61 -3.64 6.38
C GLN A 44 -1.87 -2.88 6.80
N ALA A 45 -2.04 -1.63 6.36
CA ALA A 45 -3.21 -0.83 6.70
C ALA A 45 -4.52 -1.50 6.25
N VAL A 46 -4.51 -2.15 5.09
CA VAL A 46 -5.66 -2.92 4.57
C VAL A 46 -5.94 -4.15 5.42
N THR A 47 -4.88 -4.85 5.83
CA THR A 47 -4.99 -6.00 6.73
C THR A 47 -5.59 -5.59 8.06
N ASP A 48 -5.24 -4.40 8.56
CA ASP A 48 -5.76 -3.88 9.82
C ASP A 48 -7.25 -3.54 9.70
N ILE A 49 -7.71 -2.91 8.60
CA ILE A 49 -9.15 -2.74 8.32
C ILE A 49 -9.87 -4.09 8.34
N ALA A 50 -9.36 -5.07 7.58
CA ALA A 50 -9.99 -6.38 7.49
C ALA A 50 -10.01 -7.12 8.84
N ARG A 51 -8.96 -6.96 9.65
CA ARG A 51 -8.89 -7.53 11.00
C ARG A 51 -9.93 -6.89 11.92
N THR A 52 -10.03 -5.56 11.93
CA THR A 52 -11.04 -4.85 12.73
C THR A 52 -12.45 -5.30 12.36
N LEU A 53 -12.76 -5.37 11.05
CA LEU A 53 -14.07 -5.84 10.57
C LEU A 53 -14.38 -7.28 11.04
N ARG A 54 -13.41 -8.20 10.99
CA ARG A 54 -13.62 -9.58 11.48
C ARG A 54 -13.77 -9.65 12.99
N GLN A 55 -12.93 -8.95 13.76
CA GLN A 55 -13.02 -8.93 15.21
C GLN A 55 -14.36 -8.37 15.68
N THR A 56 -14.83 -7.30 15.02
CA THR A 56 -16.17 -6.75 15.28
C THR A 56 -17.26 -7.78 14.93
N ALA A 57 -17.17 -8.46 13.79
CA ALA A 57 -18.12 -9.51 13.41
C ALA A 57 -18.18 -10.65 14.44
N GLU A 58 -17.01 -11.09 14.93
CA GLU A 58 -16.87 -12.14 15.95
C GLU A 58 -17.50 -11.69 17.27
N GLN A 59 -17.22 -10.47 17.73
CA GLN A 59 -17.83 -9.91 18.95
C GLN A 59 -19.36 -9.85 18.87
N PHE A 60 -19.92 -9.42 17.74
CA PHE A 60 -21.37 -9.47 17.50
C PHE A 60 -21.91 -10.91 17.51
N GLY A 61 -21.21 -11.86 16.88
CA GLY A 61 -21.61 -13.27 16.83
C GLY A 61 -21.59 -13.96 18.19
N GLU A 62 -20.71 -13.52 19.10
CA GLU A 62 -20.62 -14.00 20.48
C GLU A 62 -21.59 -13.29 21.44
N GLY A 63 -22.34 -12.28 20.96
CA GLY A 63 -23.29 -11.52 21.77
C GLY A 63 -22.63 -10.48 22.69
N HIS A 64 -21.37 -10.11 22.43
CA HIS A 64 -20.70 -9.04 23.16
C HIS A 64 -21.25 -7.67 22.75
N SER A 65 -21.30 -6.73 23.71
CA SER A 65 -21.54 -5.32 23.43
C SER A 65 -20.36 -4.73 22.67
N VAL A 66 -20.60 -4.19 21.48
CA VAL A 66 -19.58 -3.54 20.66
C VAL A 66 -19.82 -2.03 20.68
N GLU A 67 -18.82 -1.27 21.11
CA GLU A 67 -18.82 0.19 21.02
C GLU A 67 -18.52 0.61 19.57
N MET A 68 -19.57 0.77 18.74
CA MET A 68 -19.41 1.00 17.30
C MET A 68 -18.63 2.28 16.99
N GLN A 69 -18.69 3.29 17.86
CA GLN A 69 -17.93 4.52 17.71
C GLN A 69 -16.40 4.28 17.76
N GLU A 70 -15.94 3.34 18.60
CA GLU A 70 -14.53 2.96 18.65
C GLU A 70 -14.09 2.24 17.38
N VAL A 71 -14.94 1.34 16.87
CA VAL A 71 -14.72 0.62 15.62
C VAL A 71 -14.61 1.58 14.44
N VAL A 72 -15.53 2.55 14.32
CA VAL A 72 -15.49 3.58 13.28
C VAL A 72 -14.20 4.41 13.37
N THR A 73 -13.81 4.81 14.58
CA THR A 73 -12.59 5.60 14.80
C THR A 73 -11.33 4.82 14.38
N ALA A 74 -11.27 3.53 14.70
CA ALA A 74 -10.18 2.66 14.27
C ALA A 74 -10.13 2.52 12.75
N ILE A 75 -11.27 2.24 12.12
CA ILE A 75 -11.38 2.12 10.66
C ILE A 75 -11.00 3.43 9.96
N ASP A 76 -11.41 4.59 10.48
CA ASP A 76 -11.01 5.91 9.97
C ASP A 76 -9.51 6.10 9.93
N SER A 77 -8.83 5.75 11.03
CA SER A 77 -7.38 5.81 11.12
C SER A 77 -6.71 4.96 10.05
N HIS A 78 -7.18 3.72 9.87
CA HIS A 78 -6.65 2.82 8.85
C HIS A 78 -6.97 3.27 7.42
N ILE A 79 -8.17 3.82 7.16
CA ILE A 79 -8.51 4.40 5.85
C ILE A 79 -7.61 5.59 5.53
N ALA A 80 -7.32 6.45 6.50
CA ALA A 80 -6.38 7.55 6.33
C ALA A 80 -4.96 7.04 6.01
N GLN A 81 -4.51 5.97 6.67
CA GLN A 81 -3.25 5.29 6.32
C GLN A 81 -3.29 4.76 4.88
N VAL A 82 -4.33 4.04 4.48
CA VAL A 82 -4.48 3.54 3.11
C VAL A 82 -4.39 4.66 2.08
N ARG A 83 -5.08 5.78 2.28
CA ARG A 83 -5.03 6.93 1.35
C ARG A 83 -3.62 7.52 1.25
N ARG A 84 -2.92 7.67 2.38
CA ARG A 84 -1.53 8.16 2.40
C ARG A 84 -0.58 7.21 1.68
N HIS A 85 -0.62 5.92 2.01
CA HIS A 85 0.27 4.93 1.41
C HIS A 85 -0.07 4.66 -0.06
N GLY A 86 -1.36 4.66 -0.43
CA GLY A 86 -1.80 4.58 -1.83
C GLY A 86 -1.30 5.75 -2.68
N THR A 87 -1.27 6.97 -2.11
CA THR A 87 -0.65 8.13 -2.76
C THR A 87 0.86 7.95 -2.94
N MET A 88 1.56 7.50 -1.89
CA MET A 88 3.00 7.22 -1.98
C MET A 88 3.31 6.16 -3.03
N VAL A 89 2.56 5.06 -3.05
CA VAL A 89 2.65 4.01 -4.07
C VAL A 89 2.49 4.57 -5.48
N ARG A 90 1.57 5.52 -5.70
CA ARG A 90 1.40 6.17 -7.02
C ARG A 90 2.55 7.11 -7.39
N LEU A 91 3.26 7.66 -6.41
CA LEU A 91 4.39 8.56 -6.64
C LEU A 91 5.69 7.79 -6.91
N VAL A 92 5.95 6.72 -6.18
CA VAL A 92 7.24 6.01 -6.22
C VAL A 92 7.19 4.61 -6.83
N GLY A 93 6.00 4.01 -6.93
CA GLY A 93 5.81 2.65 -7.40
C GLY A 93 5.56 2.52 -8.91
N PRO A 94 5.61 1.28 -9.45
CA PRO A 94 5.36 1.02 -10.85
C PRO A 94 3.90 1.28 -11.23
N ARG A 95 3.69 1.89 -12.40
CA ARG A 95 2.34 2.20 -12.93
C ARG A 95 1.43 0.97 -13.05
N SER A 96 2.00 -0.22 -13.22
CA SER A 96 1.25 -1.47 -13.35
C SER A 96 0.44 -1.82 -12.10
N ALA A 97 0.81 -1.32 -10.92
CA ALA A 97 0.10 -1.57 -9.67
C ALA A 97 -0.94 -0.49 -9.32
N PHE A 98 -1.13 0.54 -10.15
CA PHE A 98 -2.11 1.61 -9.87
C PHE A 98 -3.56 1.11 -9.97
N GLY A 99 -3.83 0.17 -10.89
CA GLY A 99 -5.13 -0.48 -11.04
C GLY A 99 -5.55 -1.19 -9.75
N PRO A 100 -4.76 -2.15 -9.25
CA PRO A 100 -5.00 -2.83 -7.97
C PRO A 100 -5.18 -1.87 -6.78
N VAL A 101 -4.35 -0.82 -6.66
CA VAL A 101 -4.50 0.20 -5.60
C VAL A 101 -5.83 0.95 -5.72
N LYS A 102 -6.28 1.25 -6.94
CA LYS A 102 -7.60 1.86 -7.16
C LYS A 102 -8.72 0.90 -6.78
N SER A 103 -8.66 -0.37 -7.18
CA SER A 103 -9.65 -1.38 -6.79
C SER A 103 -9.79 -1.49 -5.28
N LEU A 104 -8.69 -1.34 -4.56
CA LEU A 104 -8.66 -1.35 -3.10
C LEU A 104 -9.36 -0.12 -2.50
N GLU A 105 -9.09 1.08 -3.01
CA GLU A 105 -9.78 2.31 -2.58
C GLU A 105 -11.28 2.26 -2.87
N ASP A 106 -11.68 1.68 -4.00
CA ASP A 106 -13.08 1.52 -4.38
C ASP A 106 -13.83 0.58 -3.40
N GLN A 107 -13.16 -0.43 -2.83
CA GLN A 107 -13.73 -1.30 -1.79
C GLN A 107 -13.81 -0.66 -0.41
N ILE A 108 -12.99 0.35 -0.13
CA ILE A 108 -13.01 1.07 1.15
C ILE A 108 -14.16 2.08 1.21
N ALA A 109 -14.50 2.72 0.09
CA ALA A 109 -15.56 3.71 0.01
C ALA A 109 -16.92 3.27 0.63
N PRO A 110 -17.43 2.04 0.41
CA PRO A 110 -18.70 1.61 0.99
C PRO A 110 -18.66 1.26 2.49
N LEU A 111 -17.47 1.14 3.13
CA LEU A 111 -17.35 0.63 4.51
C LEU A 111 -18.15 1.46 5.53
N TYR A 112 -18.18 2.78 5.39
CA TYR A 112 -18.96 3.65 6.28
C TYR A 112 -20.45 3.33 6.28
N ARG A 113 -21.03 3.12 5.10
CA ARG A 113 -22.46 2.78 4.98
C ARG A 113 -22.74 1.42 5.58
N LEU A 114 -21.78 0.50 5.45
CA LEU A 114 -21.87 -0.85 5.98
C LEU A 114 -21.79 -0.85 7.52
N LEU A 115 -20.90 -0.07 8.13
CA LEU A 115 -20.83 0.07 9.59
C LEU A 115 -22.13 0.64 10.16
N VAL A 116 -22.70 1.68 9.55
CA VAL A 116 -24.01 2.23 9.96
C VAL A 116 -25.13 1.18 9.81
N ALA A 117 -25.07 0.33 8.78
CA ALA A 117 -26.06 -0.73 8.61
C ALA A 117 -25.96 -1.79 9.72
N VAL A 118 -24.74 -2.19 10.09
CA VAL A 118 -24.47 -3.16 11.17
C VAL A 118 -24.92 -2.62 12.53
N GLU A 119 -24.64 -1.35 12.81
CA GLU A 119 -25.10 -0.70 14.05
C GLU A 119 -26.63 -0.76 14.20
N ARG A 120 -27.35 -0.54 13.10
CA ARG A 120 -28.82 -0.55 13.08
C ARG A 120 -29.41 -1.95 13.15
N SER A 121 -28.78 -2.93 12.51
CA SER A 121 -29.29 -4.30 12.45
C SER A 121 -28.85 -5.15 13.63
N GLY A 122 -27.72 -4.81 14.27
CA GLY A 122 -27.03 -5.69 15.23
C GLY A 122 -26.41 -6.92 14.57
N ASP A 123 -26.36 -6.98 13.23
CA ASP A 123 -25.89 -8.15 12.49
C ASP A 123 -24.45 -7.95 12.01
N GLY A 124 -23.50 -8.47 12.78
CA GLY A 124 -22.07 -8.43 12.46
C GLY A 124 -21.67 -9.28 11.25
N THR A 125 -22.52 -10.19 10.77
CA THR A 125 -22.16 -11.06 9.62
C THR A 125 -21.96 -10.26 8.33
N LEU A 126 -22.57 -9.08 8.23
CA LEU A 126 -22.40 -8.14 7.11
C LEU A 126 -20.96 -7.65 6.96
N LEU A 127 -20.12 -7.74 7.99
CA LEU A 127 -18.71 -7.31 7.97
C LEU A 127 -17.76 -8.37 7.39
N VAL A 128 -18.19 -9.63 7.36
CA VAL A 128 -17.33 -10.77 6.99
C VAL A 128 -16.93 -10.73 5.52
N GLU A 129 -17.89 -10.49 4.63
CA GLU A 129 -17.62 -10.48 3.18
C GLU A 129 -16.75 -9.29 2.74
N PRO A 130 -17.00 -8.04 3.21
CA PRO A 130 -16.07 -6.93 2.98
C PRO A 130 -14.65 -7.23 3.46
N ALA A 131 -14.49 -7.84 4.64
CA ALA A 131 -13.17 -8.21 5.15
C ALA A 131 -12.48 -9.27 4.25
N ARG A 132 -13.22 -10.25 3.73
CA ARG A 132 -12.68 -11.23 2.76
C ARG A 132 -12.27 -10.57 1.45
N GLN A 133 -13.09 -9.66 0.93
CA GLN A 133 -12.80 -8.96 -0.33
C GLN A 133 -11.56 -8.08 -0.23
N LEU A 134 -11.37 -7.37 0.90
CA LEU A 134 -10.15 -6.61 1.17
C LEU A 134 -8.90 -7.50 1.19
N MET A 135 -8.98 -8.65 1.86
CA MET A 135 -7.87 -9.60 1.93
C MET A 135 -7.56 -10.22 0.56
N ARG A 136 -8.58 -10.53 -0.24
CA ARG A 136 -8.40 -11.00 -1.61
C ARG A 136 -7.64 -9.99 -2.47
N ILE A 137 -8.04 -8.71 -2.44
CA ILE A 137 -7.35 -7.67 -3.22
C ILE A 137 -5.93 -7.45 -2.72
N ARG A 138 -5.70 -7.51 -1.40
CA ARG A 138 -4.35 -7.48 -0.82
C ARG A 138 -3.47 -8.60 -1.39
N ASP A 139 -4.02 -9.81 -1.50
CA ASP A 139 -3.29 -10.97 -2.04
C ASP A 139 -3.03 -10.80 -3.55
N GLU A 140 -4.00 -10.30 -4.31
CA GLU A 140 -3.83 -9.96 -5.73
C GLU A 140 -2.71 -8.91 -5.95
N ILE A 141 -2.62 -7.89 -5.08
CA ILE A 141 -1.52 -6.91 -5.11
C ILE A 141 -0.19 -7.58 -4.79
N THR A 142 -0.16 -8.45 -3.77
CA THR A 142 1.06 -9.16 -3.36
C THR A 142 1.58 -10.06 -4.48
N ASP A 143 0.69 -10.80 -5.14
CA ASP A 143 1.02 -11.66 -6.28
C ASP A 143 1.51 -10.84 -7.48
N HIS A 144 0.88 -9.69 -7.75
CA HIS A 144 1.34 -8.78 -8.80
C HIS A 144 2.77 -8.29 -8.53
N LEU A 145 3.08 -7.90 -7.29
CA LEU A 145 4.43 -7.46 -6.90
C LEU A 145 5.46 -8.59 -6.99
N ARG A 146 5.10 -9.83 -6.61
CA ARG A 146 5.98 -11.00 -6.75
C ARG A 146 6.32 -11.29 -8.21
N ARG A 147 5.30 -11.33 -9.09
CA ARG A 147 5.49 -11.54 -10.53
C ARG A 147 6.30 -10.43 -11.18
N ALA A 148 6.03 -9.17 -10.82
CA ALA A 148 6.79 -8.02 -11.32
C ALA A 148 8.26 -8.06 -10.88
N SER A 149 8.56 -8.71 -9.75
CA SER A 149 9.92 -8.88 -9.22
C SER A 149 10.64 -10.13 -9.74
N GLY A 150 10.01 -10.94 -10.61
CA GLY A 150 10.60 -12.18 -11.12
C GLY A 150 10.68 -13.31 -10.09
N LEU A 151 9.95 -13.21 -8.98
CA LEU A 151 9.84 -14.24 -7.94
C LEU A 151 8.65 -15.15 -8.30
N SER A 152 8.87 -16.10 -9.21
CA SER A 152 7.91 -17.16 -9.58
C SER A 152 8.34 -18.51 -9.05
#